data_AF-A0A1I7Y3F1-F1
#
_entry.id   AF-A0A1I7Y3F1-F1
#
_cell.length_a   1.000
_cell.length_b   1.000
_cell.length_c   1.000
_cell.angle_alpha   90.00
_cell.angle_beta   90.00
_cell.angle_gamma   90.00
#
_symmetry.space_group_name_H-M   'P 1'
#
loop_
_entity.id
_entity.type
_entity.pdbx_description
1 polymer ?
#
loop_
_entity_poly.entity_id
_entity_poly.type
_entity_poly.pdbx_seq_one_letter_code
_entity_poly.pdbx_strand_id
1 'polypeptide(L)'
;DQAAFEEAVERARALAEQGWLTTFGLVPTQPETGFGYIEKGQALDAHGYRVERFVEKPNAETAQRYVEGGQHLWNAGMFCMRADAILRELQQHAPQVLDAVGECLGLSQSKQGSNSLQLELDATSFAQVADIRSEER
;
A
#
# COMPACT_ATOMS: atom_id res chain seq x y z
N ASP A 1 18.92 4.50 8.69
CA ASP A 1 20.04 4.80 7.79
C ASP A 1 19.46 5.43 6.54
N GLN A 2 19.91 6.63 6.18
CA GLN A 2 19.37 7.37 5.03
C GLN A 2 19.76 6.72 3.70
N ALA A 3 21.01 6.29 3.55
CA ALA A 3 21.51 5.72 2.29
C ALA A 3 20.82 4.39 1.97
N ALA A 4 20.62 3.55 2.99
CA ALA A 4 19.88 2.29 2.82
C ALA A 4 18.41 2.53 2.43
N PHE A 5 17.78 3.60 2.93
CA PHE A 5 16.43 3.96 2.55
C PHE A 5 16.35 4.47 1.11
N GLU A 6 17.27 5.34 0.69
CA GLU A 6 17.37 5.82 -0.70
C GLU A 6 17.56 4.67 -1.69
N GLU A 7 18.44 3.71 -1.38
CA GLU A 7 18.63 2.51 -2.21
C GLU A 7 17.33 1.68 -2.32
N ALA A 8 16.61 1.49 -1.20
CA ALA A 8 15.34 0.78 -1.21
C ALA A 8 14.30 1.50 -2.07
N VAL A 9 14.23 2.83 -2.01
CA VAL A 9 13.33 3.65 -2.83
C VAL A 9 13.67 3.52 -4.31
N GLU A 10 14.94 3.55 -4.70
CA GLU A 10 15.32 3.38 -6.11
C GLU A 10 14.97 2.00 -6.66
N ARG A 11 15.16 0.94 -5.85
CA ARG A 11 14.72 -0.41 -6.21
C ARG A 11 13.20 -0.50 -6.37
N ALA A 12 12.45 0.11 -5.46
CA ALA A 12 11.00 0.15 -5.52
C ALA A 12 10.50 0.93 -6.76
N ARG A 13 11.13 2.07 -7.07
CA ARG A 13 10.85 2.86 -8.29
C ARG A 13 11.09 2.03 -9.55
N ALA A 14 12.21 1.33 -9.65
CA ALA A 14 12.54 0.49 -10.81
C ALA A 14 11.49 -0.61 -11.06
N LEU A 15 10.92 -1.19 -10.01
CA LEU A 15 9.82 -2.15 -10.10
C LEU A 15 8.48 -1.46 -10.43
N ALA A 16 8.20 -0.30 -9.84
CA ALA A 16 6.98 0.47 -10.09
C ALA A 16 6.88 0.94 -11.56
N GLU A 17 8.01 1.31 -12.18
CA GLU A 17 8.09 1.65 -13.60
C GLU A 17 7.68 0.49 -14.51
N GLN A 18 7.94 -0.74 -14.09
CA GLN A 18 7.53 -1.97 -14.76
C GLN A 18 6.06 -2.34 -14.49
N GLY A 19 5.34 -1.54 -13.69
CA GLY A 19 3.93 -1.73 -13.38
C GLY A 19 3.63 -2.48 -12.09
N TRP A 20 4.63 -2.81 -11.28
CA TRP A 20 4.40 -3.43 -9.97
C TRP A 20 3.87 -2.41 -8.95
N LEU A 21 2.99 -2.88 -8.04
CA LEU A 21 2.69 -2.18 -6.80
C LEU A 21 3.67 -2.67 -5.74
N THR A 22 4.59 -1.82 -5.30
CA THR A 22 5.65 -2.21 -4.35
C THR A 22 5.34 -1.75 -2.94
N THR A 23 5.77 -2.56 -1.97
CA THR A 23 5.74 -2.26 -0.53
C THR A 23 7.11 -2.52 0.09
N PHE A 24 7.38 -1.94 1.25
CA PHE A 24 8.64 -2.03 1.96
C PHE A 24 8.50 -2.96 3.17
N GLY A 25 9.34 -4.00 3.19
CA GLY A 25 9.38 -4.96 4.29
C GLY A 25 10.55 -4.71 5.23
N LEU A 26 10.30 -4.76 6.54
CA LEU A 26 11.34 -4.72 7.57
C LEU A 26 11.57 -6.12 8.13
N VAL A 27 12.82 -6.47 8.44
CA VAL A 27 13.14 -7.75 9.08
C VAL A 27 12.56 -7.75 10.50
N PRO A 28 11.65 -8.70 10.83
CA PRO A 28 11.08 -8.79 12.17
C PRO A 28 12.16 -9.13 13.19
N THR A 29 12.19 -8.41 14.31
CA THR A 29 13.08 -8.71 15.44
C THR A 29 12.35 -9.36 16.61
N GLN A 30 11.02 -9.36 16.59
CA GLN A 30 10.15 -9.95 17.62
C GLN A 30 8.78 -10.32 17.01
N PRO A 31 7.99 -11.19 17.67
CA PRO A 31 6.64 -11.53 17.23
C PRO A 31 5.63 -10.41 17.56
N GLU A 32 5.58 -9.35 16.75
CA GLU A 32 4.60 -8.27 16.92
C GLU A 32 3.24 -8.66 16.32
N THR A 33 2.15 -8.49 17.06
CA THR A 33 0.78 -8.79 16.59
C THR A 33 0.04 -7.57 16.06
N GLY A 34 0.53 -6.36 16.35
CA GLY A 34 -0.04 -5.11 15.84
C GLY A 34 0.34 -4.77 14.40
N PHE A 35 1.27 -5.51 13.80
CA PHE A 35 1.79 -5.25 12.44
C PHE A 35 1.24 -6.23 11.42
N GLY A 36 1.13 -5.75 10.17
CA GLY A 36 1.01 -6.61 9.01
C GLY A 36 2.34 -7.32 8.70
N TYR A 37 2.25 -8.53 8.16
CA TYR A 37 3.37 -9.32 7.68
C TYR A 37 3.25 -9.57 6.18
N ILE A 38 4.39 -9.57 5.49
CA ILE A 38 4.54 -9.82 4.06
C ILE A 38 5.34 -11.11 3.93
N GLU A 39 4.72 -12.14 3.36
CA GLU A 39 5.39 -13.38 3.00
C GLU A 39 6.13 -13.18 1.66
N LYS A 40 7.46 -13.33 1.68
CA LYS A 40 8.27 -13.22 0.46
C LYS A 40 8.06 -14.46 -0.40
N GLY A 41 7.71 -14.24 -1.66
CA GLY A 41 7.71 -15.27 -2.70
C GLY A 41 9.02 -15.25 -3.50
N GLN A 42 8.90 -15.50 -4.80
CA GLN A 42 10.04 -15.55 -5.72
C GLN A 42 10.78 -14.19 -5.80
N ALA A 43 12.11 -14.21 -5.85
CA ALA A 43 12.90 -13.02 -6.14
C ALA A 43 12.59 -12.46 -7.53
N LEU A 44 12.38 -11.15 -7.61
CA LEU A 44 12.22 -10.38 -8.84
C LEU A 44 13.53 -9.64 -9.11
N ASP A 45 14.42 -10.31 -9.84
CA ASP A 45 15.78 -9.87 -10.14
C ASP A 45 16.53 -9.36 -8.89
N ALA A 46 17.36 -8.32 -9.05
CA ALA A 46 18.08 -7.68 -7.94
C ALA A 46 17.22 -6.67 -7.15
N HIS A 47 15.99 -6.40 -7.57
CA HIS A 47 15.22 -5.26 -7.08
C HIS A 47 14.22 -5.62 -5.98
N GLY A 48 13.73 -6.85 -5.88
CA GLY A 48 12.78 -7.21 -4.83
C GLY A 48 12.35 -8.66 -4.82
N TYR A 49 11.24 -8.92 -4.14
CA TYR A 49 10.56 -10.22 -4.11
C TYR A 49 9.10 -10.00 -4.48
N ARG A 50 8.51 -10.96 -5.20
CA ARG A 50 7.08 -11.04 -5.35
C ARG A 50 6.46 -11.27 -3.98
N VAL A 51 5.39 -10.56 -3.66
CA VAL A 51 4.61 -10.84 -2.44
C VAL A 51 3.79 -12.09 -2.69
N GLU A 52 4.01 -13.13 -1.89
CA GLU A 52 3.19 -14.34 -1.92
C GLU A 52 1.87 -14.08 -1.20
N ARG A 53 1.95 -13.43 -0.03
CA ARG A 53 0.79 -13.16 0.81
C ARG A 53 1.01 -11.94 1.70
N PHE A 54 -0.09 -11.22 1.93
CA PHE A 54 -0.18 -10.16 2.94
C PHE A 54 -1.06 -10.66 4.10
N VAL A 55 -0.60 -10.49 5.34
CA VAL A 55 -1.30 -10.94 6.54
C VAL A 55 -1.38 -9.78 7.52
N GLU A 56 -2.57 -9.27 7.78
CA GLU A 56 -2.75 -8.18 8.74
C GLU A 56 -2.92 -8.74 10.16
N LYS A 57 -2.15 -8.20 11.11
CA LYS A 57 -2.32 -8.42 12.57
C LYS A 57 -2.53 -9.89 12.98
N PRO A 58 -1.56 -10.80 12.73
CA PRO A 58 -1.70 -12.20 13.09
C PRO A 58 -1.78 -12.39 14.62
N ASN A 59 -2.32 -13.53 15.06
CA ASN A 59 -2.24 -13.93 16.47
C ASN A 59 -0.78 -14.22 16.90
N ALA A 60 -0.54 -14.24 18.22
CA ALA A 60 0.80 -14.37 18.79
C ALA A 60 1.55 -15.65 18.32
N GLU A 61 0.86 -16.80 18.26
CA GLU A 61 1.45 -18.06 17.79
C GLU A 61 1.89 -17.97 16.32
N THR A 62 1.09 -17.31 15.48
CA THR A 62 1.40 -17.14 14.06
C THR A 62 2.51 -16.13 13.84
N ALA A 63 2.51 -15.02 14.59
CA ALA A 63 3.61 -14.06 14.58
C ALA A 63 4.95 -14.71 14.98
N GLN A 64 4.94 -15.57 16.02
CA GLN A 64 6.12 -16.33 16.44
C GLN A 64 6.66 -17.21 15.30
N ARG A 65 5.78 -17.98 14.64
CA ARG A 65 6.17 -18.82 13.50
C ARG A 65 6.74 -18.02 12.33
N TYR A 66 6.22 -16.81 12.09
CA TYR A 66 6.71 -15.94 11.01
C TYR A 66 8.12 -15.44 11.25
N VAL A 67 8.43 -15.04 12.49
CA VAL A 67 9.78 -14.60 12.89
C VAL A 67 10.76 -15.78 12.82
N GLU A 68 10.39 -16.93 13.39
CA GLU A 68 11.24 -18.13 13.40
C GLU A 68 11.49 -18.68 11.98
N GLY A 69 10.50 -18.58 11.08
CA GLY A 69 10.61 -19.07 9.71
C GLY A 69 11.45 -18.19 8.79
N GLY A 70 11.70 -16.92 9.12
CA GLY A 70 12.56 -16.00 8.36
C GLY A 70 12.06 -15.61 6.94
N GLN A 71 10.87 -16.08 6.54
CA GLN A 71 10.28 -15.78 5.23
C GLN A 71 9.32 -14.57 5.24
N HIS A 72 8.98 -14.06 6.42
CA HIS A 72 8.07 -12.95 6.57
C HIS A 72 8.82 -11.67 6.93
N LEU A 73 8.36 -10.55 6.40
CA LEU A 73 8.78 -9.19 6.74
C LEU A 73 7.63 -8.45 7.39
N TRP A 74 7.89 -7.49 8.27
CA TRP A 74 6.85 -6.55 8.70
C TRP A 74 6.53 -5.59 7.56
N ASN A 75 5.24 -5.33 7.33
CA ASN A 75 4.79 -4.26 6.45
C ASN A 75 5.10 -2.89 7.08
N ALA A 76 5.93 -2.09 6.41
CA ALA A 76 6.29 -0.76 6.92
C ALA A 76 5.20 0.31 6.68
N GLY A 77 4.09 -0.04 6.00
CA GLY A 77 3.03 0.90 5.65
C GLY A 77 3.44 1.91 4.56
N MET A 78 4.55 1.66 3.87
CA MET A 78 5.04 2.47 2.76
C MET A 78 4.83 1.74 1.44
N PHE A 79 4.51 2.48 0.40
CA PHE A 79 4.29 1.93 -0.93
C PHE A 79 4.90 2.82 -2.02
N CYS A 80 5.30 2.20 -3.13
CA CYS A 80 5.71 2.90 -4.34
C CYS A 80 5.03 2.25 -5.55
N MET A 81 4.31 3.05 -6.32
CA MET A 81 3.51 2.58 -7.44
C MET A 81 3.20 3.76 -8.38
N ARG A 82 2.96 3.45 -9.65
CA ARG A 82 2.43 4.44 -10.59
C ARG A 82 0.97 4.74 -10.28
N ALA A 83 0.58 6.01 -10.43
CA ALA A 83 -0.80 6.43 -10.22
C ALA A 83 -1.80 5.67 -11.11
N ASP A 84 -1.46 5.42 -12.39
CA ASP A 84 -2.33 4.67 -13.28
C ASP A 84 -2.41 3.16 -12.96
N ALA A 85 -1.37 2.60 -12.33
CA ALA A 85 -1.36 1.21 -11.92
C ALA A 85 -2.32 0.99 -10.75
N ILE A 86 -2.26 1.83 -9.71
CA ILE A 86 -3.18 1.72 -8.57
C ILE A 86 -4.63 1.98 -8.96
N LEU A 87 -4.89 2.92 -9.88
CA LEU A 87 -6.25 3.14 -10.38
C LEU A 87 -6.80 1.92 -11.12
N ARG A 88 -5.97 1.19 -11.88
CA ARG A 88 -6.36 -0.07 -12.52
C ARG A 88 -6.69 -1.17 -11.50
N GLU A 89 -5.86 -1.33 -10.47
CA GLU A 89 -6.11 -2.31 -9.40
C GLU A 89 -7.36 -1.96 -8.60
N LEU A 90 -7.58 -0.68 -8.27
CA LEU A 90 -8.81 -0.21 -7.63
C LEU A 90 -10.04 -0.47 -8.49
N GLN A 91 -9.98 -0.21 -9.80
CA GLN A 91 -11.09 -0.51 -10.71
C GLN A 91 -11.45 -1.99 -10.71
N GLN A 92 -10.46 -2.88 -10.59
CA GLN A 92 -10.67 -4.33 -10.59
C GLN A 92 -11.17 -4.86 -9.24
N HIS A 93 -10.62 -4.36 -8.13
CA HIS A 93 -10.80 -4.95 -6.81
C HIS A 93 -11.74 -4.16 -5.88
N ALA A 94 -11.89 -2.86 -6.11
CA ALA A 94 -12.76 -1.98 -5.35
C ALA A 94 -13.40 -0.91 -6.25
N PRO A 95 -14.08 -1.29 -7.37
CA PRO A 95 -14.68 -0.33 -8.30
C PRO A 95 -15.61 0.67 -7.60
N GLN A 96 -16.36 0.22 -6.60
CA GLN A 96 -17.26 1.07 -5.82
C GLN A 96 -16.55 2.21 -5.10
N VAL A 97 -15.30 2.03 -4.67
CA VAL A 97 -14.50 3.10 -4.05
C VAL A 97 -14.06 4.08 -5.11
N LEU A 98 -13.58 3.58 -6.26
CA LEU A 98 -13.12 4.43 -7.35
C LEU A 98 -14.26 5.28 -7.92
N ASP A 99 -15.42 4.68 -8.12
CA ASP A 99 -16.63 5.35 -8.64
C ASP A 99 -17.12 6.43 -7.66
N ALA A 100 -17.23 6.10 -6.37
CA ALA A 100 -17.68 7.05 -5.34
C ALA A 100 -16.70 8.22 -5.16
N VAL A 101 -15.38 7.95 -5.23
CA VAL A 101 -14.36 9.01 -5.24
C VAL A 101 -14.50 9.86 -6.49
N GLY A 102 -14.73 9.27 -7.66
CA GLY A 102 -14.98 10.00 -8.91
C GLY A 102 -16.20 10.92 -8.83
N GLU A 103 -17.31 10.44 -8.28
CA GLU A 103 -18.51 11.24 -8.04
C GLU A 103 -18.23 12.38 -7.05
N CYS A 104 -17.57 12.08 -5.93
CA CYS A 104 -17.20 13.09 -4.94
C CYS A 104 -16.35 14.19 -5.57
N LEU A 105 -15.34 13.83 -6.36
CA LEU A 105 -14.49 14.79 -7.08
C LEU A 105 -15.30 15.65 -8.05
N GLY A 106 -16.33 15.10 -8.71
CA GLY A 106 -17.22 15.84 -9.61
C GLY A 106 -18.13 16.86 -8.91
N LEU A 107 -18.48 16.62 -7.65
CA LEU A 107 -19.28 17.52 -6.82
C LEU A 107 -18.43 18.52 -6.00
N SER A 108 -17.13 18.27 -5.91
CA SER A 108 -16.19 19.04 -5.11
C SER A 108 -15.86 20.39 -5.72
N GLN A 109 -15.54 21.38 -4.89
CA GLN A 109 -15.16 22.71 -5.35
C GLN A 109 -13.66 22.82 -5.54
N SER A 110 -13.23 23.29 -6.71
CA SER A 110 -11.82 23.59 -6.97
C SER A 110 -11.57 25.09 -7.14
N LYS A 111 -10.48 25.59 -6.56
CA LYS A 111 -9.95 26.93 -6.80
C LYS A 111 -8.54 26.82 -7.36
N GLN A 112 -8.31 27.41 -8.52
CA GLN A 112 -7.00 27.43 -9.16
C GLN A 112 -6.32 28.79 -8.91
N GLY A 113 -5.15 28.75 -8.27
CA GLY A 113 -4.26 29.89 -8.12
C GLY A 113 -3.17 29.89 -9.19
N SER A 114 -2.28 30.88 -9.14
CA SER A 114 -1.16 31.00 -10.10
C SER A 114 -0.17 29.83 -10.04
N ASN A 115 -0.08 29.12 -8.91
CA ASN A 115 0.78 27.94 -8.75
C ASN A 115 0.21 26.89 -7.77
N SER A 116 -1.12 26.88 -7.61
CA SER A 116 -1.79 25.97 -6.69
C SER A 116 -3.14 25.52 -7.24
N LEU A 117 -3.50 24.28 -6.91
CA LEU A 117 -4.85 23.76 -7.03
C LEU A 117 -5.32 23.45 -5.62
N GLN A 118 -6.36 24.13 -5.16
CA GLN A 118 -7.05 23.79 -3.93
C GLN A 118 -8.33 23.06 -4.30
N LEU A 119 -8.52 21.88 -3.73
CA LEU A 119 -9.74 21.09 -3.86
C LEU A 119 -10.36 20.93 -2.48
N GLU A 120 -11.60 21.37 -2.33
CA GLU A 120 -12.41 21.14 -1.15
C GLU A 120 -13.42 20.05 -1.46
N LEU A 121 -13.24 18.89 -0.81
CA LEU A 121 -14.07 17.72 -1.04
C LEU A 121 -15.51 17.98 -0.59
N ASP A 122 -16.49 17.60 -1.41
CA ASP A 122 -17.88 17.62 -0.97
C ASP A 122 -18.07 16.61 0.16
N ALA A 123 -18.32 17.11 1.36
CA ALA A 123 -18.37 16.30 2.58
C ALA A 123 -19.47 15.22 2.54
N THR A 124 -20.60 15.50 1.87
CA THR A 124 -21.75 14.59 1.83
C THR A 124 -21.48 13.36 0.98
N SER A 125 -20.89 13.55 -0.21
CA SER A 125 -20.48 12.47 -1.10
C SER A 125 -19.22 11.77 -0.59
N PHE A 126 -18.26 12.48 -0.01
CA PHE A 126 -17.07 11.86 0.59
C PHE A 126 -17.43 10.89 1.72
N ALA A 127 -18.38 11.25 2.57
CA ALA A 127 -18.86 10.39 3.66
C ALA A 127 -19.53 9.09 3.18
N GLN A 128 -19.89 8.98 1.90
CA GLN A 128 -20.48 7.78 1.30
C GLN A 128 -19.44 6.83 0.70
N VAL A 129 -18.18 7.26 0.59
CA VAL A 129 -17.09 6.40 0.10
C VAL A 129 -16.87 5.26 1.10
N ALA A 130 -16.90 4.03 0.61
CA ALA A 130 -16.74 2.85 1.46
C ALA A 130 -15.37 2.83 2.14
N ASP A 131 -15.37 2.59 3.45
CA ASP A 131 -14.14 2.29 4.21
C ASP A 131 -13.72 0.85 3.93
N ILE A 132 -12.57 0.68 3.28
CA ILE A 132 -12.04 -0.62 2.85
C ILE A 132 -10.83 -1.08 3.68
N ARG A 133 -10.58 -0.45 4.84
CA ARG A 133 -9.52 -0.92 5.75
C ARG A 133 -9.79 -2.34 6.19
N SER A 134 -8.74 -3.17 6.29
CA SER A 134 -8.87 -4.59 6.63
C SER A 134 -9.15 -4.86 8.12
N GLU A 135 -9.80 -3.94 8.83
CA GLU A 135 -10.06 -4.11 10.28
C GLU A 135 -11.28 -5.01 10.57
N GLU A 136 -12.03 -5.43 9.56
CA GLU A 136 -13.14 -6.39 9.72
C GLU A 136 -13.17 -7.42 8.57
N ARG A 137 -12.38 -8.48 8.69
CA ARG A 137 -12.69 -9.80 8.11
C ARG A 137 -12.08 -10.93 8.91
#